data_AF-A0A506RSK3-F1
#
_entry.id   AF-A0A506RSK3-F1
#
_cell.length_a   1.000
_cell.length_b   1.000
_cell.length_c   1.000
_cell.angle_alpha   90.00
_cell.angle_beta   90.00
_cell.angle_gamma   90.00
#
_symmetry.space_group_name_H-M   'P 1'
#
loop_
_entity.id
_entity.type
_entity.pdbx_description
1 polymer ?
#
loop_
_entity_poly.entity_id
_entity_poly.type
_entity_poly.pdbx_seq_one_letter_code
_entity_poly.pdbx_strand_id
1 'polypeptide(L)'
;MAYTGTFWSAVLRALLSLRRDKQLSSLDDEQVVALLPRVESNELTAEQLAELGDLLLAEHSALIGQSLLGYLDFNKMGAVHCYASLSKDIRSALQASENITQAWFQPCETLTLTLSGNSAALLVNTSLPVSLVPFQIAFFLLLFRHLAGRDFEFQQIEVPHNANLGLLIPISKAPVVVVAHEQHHPGMVKLTFAEDWLDRQSFFHSPNLQQILARNFQQYAHQDPENSLLVSLLKAFDSVPQPARIRAEGIADQLNMNMSTFRRTLRQEDISFSAVLKSYIHEKSVHHLLSGKKVDDVSDLLGFSDRRAFDRSFKEFTGVNPGQLRQVGSRLRFQRGNQALVEISDNLPPLPETINQIIKLPEAQQTVSALVSLIATDPVFQAHIMGKASRAIYGTTPISLQQAIGRNLGVSQVRHLAVLFAAQQFLTVQSVHPDVAKLIDAMLLSHSLFNALFASEYAESQREILNQVVMFGPLSLLLLFHAEHVASKRIYSAWSHSDDFDRFIQQLDAEFNVCLYGASSLLLINWGITSEVNQMLWQLCRGGESQVLQRILFCHRLAFNSLFFENSHFDGFAEGQDKPLTPMQISIMQSLIERW
;
A
#
# COMPACT_ATOMS: atom_id res chain seq x y z
N MET A 1 -31.55 -0.30 -10.47
CA MET A 1 -30.20 0.14 -10.05
C MET A 1 -29.26 -0.02 -11.23
N ALA A 2 -28.40 0.96 -11.52
CA ALA A 2 -27.56 0.95 -12.73
C ALA A 2 -26.13 0.41 -12.52
N TYR A 3 -25.66 0.25 -11.27
CA TYR A 3 -24.33 -0.26 -10.91
C TYR A 3 -24.25 -0.66 -9.41
N THR A 4 -23.11 -1.17 -8.96
CA THR A 4 -22.76 -1.39 -7.53
C THR A 4 -22.07 -0.18 -6.90
N GLY A 5 -22.82 0.60 -6.14
CA GLY A 5 -22.38 1.89 -5.60
C GLY A 5 -21.19 1.85 -4.67
N THR A 6 -21.06 0.78 -3.86
CA THR A 6 -19.92 0.60 -2.96
C THR A 6 -18.60 0.41 -3.72
N PHE A 7 -18.61 -0.38 -4.79
CA PHE A 7 -17.44 -0.54 -5.67
C PHE A 7 -17.04 0.79 -6.29
N TRP A 8 -17.97 1.46 -6.95
CA TRP A 8 -17.67 2.69 -7.69
C TRP A 8 -17.32 3.86 -6.78
N SER A 9 -17.94 3.97 -5.61
CA SER A 9 -17.55 4.95 -4.61
C SER A 9 -16.14 4.67 -4.06
N ALA A 10 -15.72 3.40 -3.94
CA ALA A 10 -14.34 3.07 -3.60
C ALA A 10 -13.36 3.46 -4.71
N VAL A 11 -13.72 3.24 -5.98
CA VAL A 11 -12.91 3.67 -7.15
C VAL A 11 -12.77 5.19 -7.18
N LEU A 12 -13.84 5.96 -7.01
CA LEU A 12 -13.77 7.42 -6.99
C LEU A 12 -12.92 7.95 -5.83
N ARG A 13 -13.05 7.36 -4.63
CA ARG A 13 -12.18 7.72 -3.49
C ARG A 13 -10.71 7.37 -3.73
N ALA A 14 -10.45 6.26 -4.40
CA ALA A 14 -9.10 5.87 -4.83
C ALA A 14 -8.50 6.93 -5.76
N LEU A 15 -9.26 7.39 -6.76
CA LEU A 15 -8.85 8.45 -7.68
C LEU A 15 -8.59 9.78 -6.96
N LEU A 16 -9.51 10.21 -6.09
CA LEU A 16 -9.35 11.44 -5.30
C LEU A 16 -8.10 11.40 -4.42
N SER A 17 -7.83 10.27 -3.76
CA SER A 17 -6.63 10.12 -2.94
C SER A 17 -5.36 10.10 -3.79
N LEU A 18 -5.40 9.46 -4.97
CA LEU A 18 -4.27 9.48 -5.90
C LEU A 18 -3.97 10.88 -6.39
N ARG A 19 -4.99 11.62 -6.84
CA ARG A 19 -4.85 12.99 -7.34
C ARG A 19 -4.24 13.90 -6.29
N ARG A 20 -4.70 13.82 -5.03
CA ARG A 20 -4.10 14.55 -3.91
C ARG A 20 -2.61 14.22 -3.74
N ASP A 21 -2.26 12.95 -3.73
CA ASP A 21 -0.88 12.50 -3.48
C ASP A 21 0.06 12.83 -4.65
N LYS A 22 -0.47 12.89 -5.90
CA LYS A 22 0.25 13.33 -7.11
C LYS A 22 0.14 14.85 -7.37
N GLN A 23 -0.42 15.63 -6.43
CA GLN A 23 -0.60 17.09 -6.53
C GLN A 23 -1.43 17.55 -7.75
N LEU A 24 -2.44 16.76 -8.13
CA LEU A 24 -3.35 17.01 -9.25
C LEU A 24 -4.73 17.55 -8.81
N SER A 25 -4.85 18.06 -7.59
CA SER A 25 -6.15 18.47 -7.04
C SER A 25 -6.76 19.65 -7.79
N SER A 26 -8.06 19.55 -8.11
CA SER A 26 -8.85 20.59 -8.79
C SER A 26 -10.18 20.85 -8.06
N LEU A 27 -10.93 21.87 -8.50
CA LEU A 27 -12.29 22.13 -8.01
C LEU A 27 -13.25 20.96 -8.27
N ASP A 28 -12.99 20.15 -9.30
CA ASP A 28 -13.79 18.96 -9.61
C ASP A 28 -13.71 17.92 -8.49
N ASP A 29 -12.59 17.86 -7.76
CA ASP A 29 -12.42 16.93 -6.63
C ASP A 29 -13.48 17.19 -5.55
N GLU A 30 -13.77 18.46 -5.24
CA GLU A 30 -14.79 18.84 -4.24
C GLU A 30 -16.19 18.45 -4.69
N GLN A 31 -16.50 18.62 -5.98
CA GLN A 31 -17.77 18.22 -6.56
C GLN A 31 -17.98 16.71 -6.48
N VAL A 32 -16.95 15.91 -6.81
CA VAL A 32 -17.04 14.45 -6.73
C VAL A 32 -17.18 14.00 -5.28
N VAL A 33 -16.45 14.61 -4.33
CA VAL A 33 -16.56 14.31 -2.90
C VAL A 33 -18.00 14.50 -2.39
N ALA A 34 -18.66 15.59 -2.78
CA ALA A 34 -20.05 15.87 -2.38
C ALA A 34 -21.06 14.83 -2.89
N LEU A 35 -20.75 14.15 -4.00
CA LEU A 35 -21.63 13.15 -4.64
C LEU A 35 -21.35 11.71 -4.21
N LEU A 36 -20.25 11.44 -3.48
CA LEU A 36 -19.90 10.08 -3.02
C LEU A 36 -21.03 9.36 -2.25
N PRO A 37 -21.80 9.99 -1.34
CA PRO A 37 -22.91 9.32 -0.66
C PRO A 37 -24.00 8.84 -1.64
N ARG A 38 -24.29 9.65 -2.67
CA ARG A 38 -25.29 9.33 -3.70
C ARG A 38 -24.83 8.20 -4.60
N VAL A 39 -23.53 8.11 -4.87
CA VAL A 39 -22.92 6.96 -5.56
C VAL A 39 -23.09 5.70 -4.73
N GLU A 40 -22.76 5.72 -3.42
CA GLU A 40 -22.90 4.55 -2.55
C GLU A 40 -24.33 4.04 -2.46
N SER A 41 -25.30 4.95 -2.44
CA SER A 41 -26.73 4.64 -2.39
C SER A 41 -27.37 4.32 -3.75
N ASN A 42 -26.57 4.22 -4.83
CA ASN A 42 -27.04 3.93 -6.20
C ASN A 42 -28.06 4.95 -6.73
N GLU A 43 -27.94 6.22 -6.36
CA GLU A 43 -28.87 7.29 -6.76
C GLU A 43 -28.51 7.98 -8.09
N LEU A 44 -27.31 7.73 -8.63
CA LEU A 44 -26.90 8.26 -9.93
C LEU A 44 -27.09 7.22 -11.04
N THR A 45 -27.26 7.67 -12.28
CA THR A 45 -27.23 6.78 -13.46
C THR A 45 -25.79 6.36 -13.79
N ALA A 46 -25.63 5.36 -14.65
CA ALA A 46 -24.31 4.92 -15.09
C ALA A 46 -23.58 6.02 -15.86
N GLU A 47 -24.30 6.80 -16.68
CA GLU A 47 -23.77 7.95 -17.42
C GLU A 47 -23.28 9.05 -16.47
N GLN A 48 -24.06 9.38 -15.44
CA GLN A 48 -23.63 10.35 -14.42
C GLN A 48 -22.39 9.88 -13.66
N LEU A 49 -22.30 8.58 -13.37
CA LEU A 49 -21.10 8.01 -12.76
C LEU A 49 -19.88 8.09 -13.69
N ALA A 50 -20.08 7.84 -14.99
CA ALA A 50 -19.04 7.98 -16.00
C ALA A 50 -18.52 9.41 -16.07
N GLU A 51 -19.40 10.41 -16.04
CA GLU A 51 -19.03 11.83 -15.99
C GLU A 51 -18.13 12.15 -14.78
N LEU A 52 -18.43 11.60 -13.60
CA LEU A 52 -17.56 11.78 -12.42
C LEU A 52 -16.18 11.13 -12.60
N GLY A 53 -16.12 9.96 -13.23
CA GLY A 53 -14.85 9.30 -13.57
C GLY A 53 -14.03 10.12 -14.56
N ASP A 54 -14.67 10.61 -15.63
CA ASP A 54 -14.04 11.39 -16.68
C ASP A 54 -13.50 12.74 -16.15
N LEU A 55 -14.24 13.42 -15.27
CA LEU A 55 -13.76 14.62 -14.57
C LEU A 55 -12.44 14.39 -13.83
N LEU A 56 -12.26 13.23 -13.21
CA LEU A 56 -11.03 12.92 -12.47
C LEU A 56 -9.88 12.44 -13.37
N LEU A 57 -10.15 12.04 -14.62
CA LEU A 57 -9.18 11.40 -15.52
C LEU A 57 -8.65 12.30 -16.66
N ALA A 58 -9.44 13.27 -17.12
CA ALA A 58 -9.39 13.83 -18.48
C ALA A 58 -8.01 14.26 -19.04
N GLU A 59 -7.02 14.59 -18.19
CA GLU A 59 -5.68 15.01 -18.64
C GLU A 59 -4.52 14.13 -18.14
N HIS A 60 -4.79 13.15 -17.27
CA HIS A 60 -3.74 12.46 -16.51
C HIS A 60 -3.92 10.94 -16.45
N SER A 61 -4.69 10.33 -17.37
CA SER A 61 -5.03 8.90 -17.33
C SER A 61 -3.82 7.96 -17.17
N ALA A 62 -2.73 8.19 -17.90
CA ALA A 62 -1.50 7.40 -17.78
C ALA A 62 -0.76 7.63 -16.44
N LEU A 63 -0.70 8.88 -15.96
CA LEU A 63 -0.07 9.21 -14.68
C LEU A 63 -0.85 8.61 -13.50
N ILE A 64 -2.18 8.68 -13.57
CA ILE A 64 -3.10 8.06 -12.62
C ILE A 64 -2.96 6.53 -12.66
N GLY A 65 -2.84 5.95 -13.86
CA GLY A 65 -2.67 4.52 -14.02
C GLY A 65 -1.43 3.98 -13.28
N GLN A 66 -0.28 4.66 -13.33
CA GLN A 66 0.99 4.21 -12.70
C GLN A 66 0.81 3.71 -11.28
N SER A 67 0.05 4.48 -10.50
CA SER A 67 -0.19 4.17 -9.11
C SER A 67 -1.64 3.79 -8.87
N LEU A 68 -2.47 3.38 -9.83
CA LEU A 68 -3.90 3.09 -9.56
C LEU A 68 -4.08 1.86 -8.66
N LEU A 69 -3.42 0.75 -9.01
CA LEU A 69 -3.72 -0.58 -8.48
C LEU A 69 -3.66 -0.68 -6.96
N GLY A 70 -2.75 0.00 -6.27
CA GLY A 70 -2.73 -0.07 -4.82
C GLY A 70 -3.90 0.66 -4.09
N TYR A 71 -4.73 1.49 -4.76
CA TYR A 71 -5.59 2.56 -4.15
C TYR A 71 -6.99 2.01 -4.11
N LEU A 72 -7.27 1.16 -5.09
CA LEU A 72 -8.21 0.08 -5.01
C LEU A 72 -7.94 -0.76 -3.75
N ASP A 73 -8.91 -0.71 -2.84
CA ASP A 73 -8.91 -1.45 -1.58
C ASP A 73 -10.19 -2.30 -1.54
N PHE A 74 -10.04 -3.62 -1.64
CA PHE A 74 -11.18 -4.55 -1.67
C PHE A 74 -12.11 -4.36 -0.46
N ASN A 75 -11.56 -3.98 0.69
CA ASN A 75 -12.33 -3.76 1.92
C ASN A 75 -13.32 -2.61 1.84
N LYS A 76 -13.15 -1.71 0.86
CA LYS A 76 -14.04 -0.57 0.61
C LYS A 76 -15.01 -0.81 -0.55
N MET A 77 -14.76 -1.84 -1.35
CA MET A 77 -15.53 -2.13 -2.57
C MET A 77 -16.83 -2.89 -2.30
N GLY A 78 -17.09 -3.25 -1.04
CA GLY A 78 -18.27 -4.03 -0.64
C GLY A 78 -18.00 -5.52 -0.51
N ALA A 79 -19.02 -6.24 -0.04
CA ALA A 79 -18.87 -7.61 0.43
C ALA A 79 -18.45 -8.59 -0.67
N VAL A 80 -18.99 -8.48 -1.91
CA VAL A 80 -18.66 -9.40 -3.02
C VAL A 80 -17.18 -9.35 -3.37
N HIS A 81 -16.61 -8.15 -3.45
CA HIS A 81 -15.19 -7.96 -3.73
C HIS A 81 -14.30 -8.47 -2.60
N CYS A 82 -14.70 -8.25 -1.34
CA CYS A 82 -14.04 -8.85 -0.18
C CYS A 82 -14.08 -10.38 -0.24
N TYR A 83 -15.24 -10.95 -0.56
CA TYR A 83 -15.41 -12.39 -0.70
C TYR A 83 -14.50 -12.94 -1.80
N ALA A 84 -14.49 -12.31 -2.97
CA ALA A 84 -13.65 -12.69 -4.09
C ALA A 84 -12.17 -12.69 -3.68
N SER A 85 -11.71 -11.65 -2.97
CA SER A 85 -10.32 -11.54 -2.50
C SER A 85 -9.91 -12.63 -1.50
N LEU A 86 -10.87 -13.22 -0.79
CA LEU A 86 -10.66 -14.29 0.19
C LEU A 86 -10.74 -15.70 -0.41
N SER A 87 -10.90 -15.81 -1.73
CA SER A 87 -11.07 -17.10 -2.42
C SER A 87 -9.81 -17.93 -2.42
N LYS A 88 -10.02 -19.25 -2.51
CA LYS A 88 -8.95 -20.24 -2.58
C LYS A 88 -8.00 -19.98 -3.76
N ASP A 89 -8.56 -19.60 -4.90
CA ASP A 89 -7.88 -19.42 -6.17
C ASP A 89 -8.76 -18.54 -7.10
N ILE A 90 -8.25 -18.19 -8.29
CA ILE A 90 -8.98 -17.33 -9.25
C ILE A 90 -10.26 -18.03 -9.72
N ARG A 91 -10.18 -19.33 -10.01
CA ARG A 91 -11.33 -20.11 -10.48
C ARG A 91 -12.49 -20.04 -9.48
N SER A 92 -12.21 -20.28 -8.20
CA SER A 92 -13.20 -20.22 -7.12
C SER A 92 -13.80 -18.82 -6.96
N ALA A 93 -13.00 -17.77 -7.12
CA ALA A 93 -13.49 -16.39 -7.07
C ALA A 93 -14.48 -16.08 -8.20
N LEU A 94 -14.19 -16.53 -9.42
CA LEU A 94 -15.06 -16.31 -10.58
C LEU A 94 -16.33 -17.16 -10.50
N GLN A 95 -16.23 -18.44 -10.11
CA GLN A 95 -17.38 -19.31 -9.90
C GLN A 95 -18.31 -18.84 -8.78
N ALA A 96 -17.80 -18.03 -7.85
CA ALA A 96 -18.64 -17.41 -6.84
C ALA A 96 -19.70 -16.48 -7.44
N SER A 97 -19.45 -15.86 -8.60
CA SER A 97 -20.43 -15.03 -9.30
C SER A 97 -21.67 -15.81 -9.76
N GLU A 98 -21.57 -17.14 -9.92
CA GLU A 98 -22.72 -18.00 -10.26
C GLU A 98 -23.63 -18.23 -9.05
N ASN A 99 -23.08 -18.14 -7.84
CA ASN A 99 -23.76 -18.48 -6.59
C ASN A 99 -24.12 -17.25 -5.74
N ILE A 100 -23.51 -16.10 -6.02
CA ILE A 100 -23.72 -14.82 -5.35
C ILE A 100 -24.65 -13.99 -6.23
N THR A 101 -25.83 -13.64 -5.71
CA THR A 101 -26.83 -12.83 -6.44
C THR A 101 -26.49 -11.35 -6.52
N GLN A 102 -25.50 -10.89 -5.75
CA GLN A 102 -25.04 -9.52 -5.80
C GLN A 102 -24.05 -9.35 -6.96
N ALA A 103 -24.32 -8.36 -7.82
CA ALA A 103 -23.43 -7.96 -8.90
C ALA A 103 -22.05 -7.51 -8.39
N TRP A 104 -21.04 -7.57 -9.26
CA TRP A 104 -19.70 -7.08 -8.97
C TRP A 104 -19.62 -5.58 -9.32
N PHE A 105 -20.00 -5.21 -10.53
CA PHE A 105 -19.95 -3.85 -11.07
C PHE A 105 -21.33 -3.32 -11.48
N GLN A 106 -22.23 -4.18 -11.99
CA GLN A 106 -23.60 -3.81 -12.33
C GLN A 106 -24.59 -4.99 -12.34
N PRO A 107 -25.90 -4.77 -12.11
CA PRO A 107 -26.90 -5.85 -11.97
C PRO A 107 -27.04 -6.83 -13.15
N CYS A 108 -26.77 -6.42 -14.38
CA CYS A 108 -26.99 -7.24 -15.59
C CYS A 108 -25.73 -7.81 -16.22
N GLU A 109 -24.58 -7.73 -15.55
CA GLU A 109 -23.35 -8.29 -16.11
C GLU A 109 -23.27 -9.80 -15.99
N THR A 110 -22.53 -10.42 -16.90
CA THR A 110 -22.23 -11.85 -16.83
C THR A 110 -20.73 -12.06 -16.96
N LEU A 111 -20.18 -12.87 -16.05
CA LEU A 111 -18.79 -13.30 -16.05
C LEU A 111 -18.74 -14.75 -16.51
N THR A 112 -18.13 -15.01 -17.66
CA THR A 112 -18.01 -16.36 -18.21
C THR A 112 -16.54 -16.73 -18.35
N LEU A 113 -16.12 -17.80 -17.68
CA LEU A 113 -14.77 -18.35 -17.84
C LEU A 113 -14.77 -19.41 -18.93
N THR A 114 -13.90 -19.26 -19.92
CA THR A 114 -13.69 -20.21 -21.01
C THR A 114 -12.25 -20.70 -21.03
N LEU A 115 -12.05 -21.97 -21.35
CA LEU A 115 -10.73 -22.60 -21.44
C LEU A 115 -10.46 -23.00 -22.89
N SER A 116 -9.27 -22.69 -23.39
CA SER A 116 -8.83 -23.04 -24.74
C SER A 116 -7.35 -23.36 -24.75
N GLY A 117 -7.01 -24.65 -24.89
CA GLY A 117 -5.61 -25.10 -24.82
C GLY A 117 -4.99 -24.79 -23.47
N ASN A 118 -3.83 -24.11 -23.44
CA ASN A 118 -3.12 -23.71 -22.22
C ASN A 118 -3.47 -22.27 -21.78
N SER A 119 -4.65 -21.78 -22.17
CA SER A 119 -5.08 -20.41 -21.93
C SER A 119 -6.52 -20.38 -21.42
N ALA A 120 -6.74 -19.47 -20.49
CA ALA A 120 -8.04 -19.14 -19.94
C ALA A 120 -8.46 -17.76 -20.43
N ALA A 121 -9.75 -17.59 -20.72
CA ALA A 121 -10.33 -16.30 -21.09
C ALA A 121 -11.55 -16.00 -20.22
N LEU A 122 -11.49 -14.89 -19.49
CA LEU A 122 -12.62 -14.30 -18.79
C LEU A 122 -13.36 -13.37 -19.75
N LEU A 123 -14.60 -13.70 -20.05
CA LEU A 123 -15.52 -12.89 -20.83
C LEU A 123 -16.42 -12.12 -19.86
N VAL A 124 -16.43 -10.80 -19.98
CA VAL A 124 -17.29 -9.92 -19.21
C VAL A 124 -18.25 -9.24 -20.18
N ASN A 125 -19.52 -9.61 -20.10
CA ASN A 125 -20.58 -8.93 -20.84
C ASN A 125 -21.06 -7.77 -19.97
N THR A 126 -20.91 -6.53 -20.44
CA THR A 126 -21.18 -5.34 -19.65
C THR A 126 -21.94 -4.26 -20.42
N SER A 127 -22.97 -3.69 -19.78
CA SER A 127 -23.65 -2.46 -20.21
C SER A 127 -23.07 -1.19 -19.60
N LEU A 128 -21.90 -1.27 -18.94
CA LEU A 128 -21.26 -0.09 -18.35
C LEU A 128 -20.86 0.89 -19.46
N PRO A 129 -20.98 2.21 -19.20
CA PRO A 129 -20.37 3.21 -20.04
C PRO A 129 -18.90 2.90 -20.30
N VAL A 130 -18.48 3.10 -21.54
CA VAL A 130 -17.19 2.61 -21.99
C VAL A 130 -16.04 3.23 -21.19
N SER A 131 -16.13 4.50 -20.77
CA SER A 131 -15.11 5.16 -19.93
C SER A 131 -14.84 4.49 -18.58
N LEU A 132 -15.77 3.69 -18.07
CA LEU A 132 -15.65 2.97 -16.80
C LEU A 132 -14.99 1.59 -16.93
N VAL A 133 -14.98 1.00 -18.13
CA VAL A 133 -14.41 -0.33 -18.42
C VAL A 133 -12.95 -0.51 -17.93
N PRO A 134 -12.04 0.47 -18.04
CA PRO A 134 -10.66 0.31 -17.58
C PRO A 134 -10.55 0.03 -16.08
N PHE A 135 -11.49 0.53 -15.26
CA PHE A 135 -11.51 0.25 -13.82
C PHE A 135 -11.92 -1.18 -13.49
N GLN A 136 -12.84 -1.76 -14.28
CA GLN A 136 -13.22 -3.17 -14.18
C GLN A 136 -12.01 -4.07 -14.49
N ILE A 137 -11.25 -3.73 -15.53
CA ILE A 137 -10.03 -4.45 -15.92
C ILE A 137 -8.94 -4.30 -14.85
N ALA A 138 -8.73 -3.08 -14.35
CA ALA A 138 -7.79 -2.81 -13.26
C ALA A 138 -8.15 -3.59 -11.99
N PHE A 139 -9.43 -3.71 -11.66
CA PHE A 139 -9.90 -4.54 -10.56
C PHE A 139 -9.57 -6.02 -10.79
N PHE A 140 -9.87 -6.59 -11.96
CA PHE A 140 -9.58 -8.00 -12.22
C PHE A 140 -8.08 -8.28 -12.17
N LEU A 141 -7.27 -7.39 -12.73
CA LEU A 141 -5.81 -7.47 -12.62
C LEU A 141 -5.37 -7.47 -11.16
N LEU A 142 -5.90 -6.56 -10.35
CA LEU A 142 -5.60 -6.49 -8.92
C LEU A 142 -6.02 -7.76 -8.18
N LEU A 143 -7.23 -8.24 -8.43
CA LEU A 143 -7.79 -9.43 -7.79
C LEU A 143 -6.98 -10.67 -8.14
N PHE A 144 -6.61 -10.84 -9.40
CA PHE A 144 -5.84 -12.00 -9.84
C PHE A 144 -4.41 -11.95 -9.32
N ARG A 145 -3.80 -10.75 -9.26
CA ARG A 145 -2.52 -10.53 -8.57
C ARG A 145 -2.60 -10.76 -7.06
N HIS A 146 -3.75 -10.48 -6.44
CA HIS A 146 -4.01 -10.75 -5.03
C HIS A 146 -4.10 -12.26 -4.77
N LEU A 147 -4.86 -12.98 -5.60
CA LEU A 147 -5.17 -14.39 -5.41
C LEU A 147 -4.04 -15.33 -5.86
N ALA A 148 -3.52 -15.15 -7.07
CA ALA A 148 -2.58 -16.10 -7.67
C ALA A 148 -1.11 -15.67 -7.56
N GLY A 149 -0.87 -14.47 -7.02
CA GLY A 149 0.45 -13.87 -6.84
C GLY A 149 0.65 -12.67 -7.75
N ARG A 150 1.46 -11.70 -7.29
CA ARG A 150 1.58 -10.40 -7.94
C ARG A 150 2.04 -10.50 -9.40
N ASP A 151 2.79 -11.54 -9.77
CA ASP A 151 3.32 -11.82 -11.13
C ASP A 151 2.28 -12.27 -12.14
N PHE A 152 1.02 -12.41 -11.71
CA PHE A 152 -0.08 -12.53 -12.63
C PHE A 152 -0.11 -11.37 -13.63
N GLU A 153 -0.27 -11.71 -14.91
CA GLU A 153 -0.42 -10.77 -16.01
C GLU A 153 -1.35 -11.35 -17.08
N PHE A 154 -2.10 -10.48 -17.75
CA PHE A 154 -2.89 -10.87 -18.90
C PHE A 154 -1.98 -11.09 -20.12
N GLN A 155 -2.31 -12.08 -20.95
CA GLN A 155 -1.68 -12.30 -22.24
C GLN A 155 -2.25 -11.36 -23.32
N GLN A 156 -3.54 -11.00 -23.20
CA GLN A 156 -4.22 -10.09 -24.11
C GLN A 156 -5.48 -9.51 -23.46
N ILE A 157 -5.76 -8.24 -23.75
CA ILE A 157 -6.96 -7.52 -23.31
C ILE A 157 -7.73 -7.07 -24.56
N GLU A 158 -8.96 -7.56 -24.74
CA GLU A 158 -9.86 -7.14 -25.82
C GLU A 158 -10.99 -6.28 -25.23
N VAL A 159 -11.18 -5.08 -25.76
CA VAL A 159 -12.08 -4.05 -25.21
C VAL A 159 -12.82 -3.27 -26.30
N PRO A 160 -13.99 -2.67 -26.00
CA PRO A 160 -14.61 -1.69 -26.88
C PRO A 160 -13.77 -0.40 -26.98
N HIS A 161 -14.00 0.39 -28.04
CA HIS A 161 -13.28 1.65 -28.26
C HIS A 161 -13.49 2.64 -27.12
N ASN A 162 -12.40 3.11 -26.51
CA ASN A 162 -12.45 3.89 -25.28
C ASN A 162 -11.33 4.95 -25.20
N ALA A 163 -11.67 6.18 -24.79
CA ALA A 163 -10.71 7.28 -24.62
C ALA A 163 -9.77 7.08 -23.40
N ASN A 164 -10.21 6.33 -22.39
CA ASN A 164 -9.50 6.15 -21.12
C ASN A 164 -8.58 4.92 -21.07
N LEU A 165 -8.31 4.27 -22.21
CA LEU A 165 -7.40 3.10 -22.24
C LEU A 165 -5.97 3.43 -21.81
N GLY A 166 -5.58 4.71 -21.82
CA GLY A 166 -4.32 5.18 -21.25
C GLY A 166 -4.12 4.79 -19.78
N LEU A 167 -5.20 4.56 -19.03
CA LEU A 167 -5.18 4.05 -17.66
C LEU A 167 -4.55 2.65 -17.55
N LEU A 168 -4.69 1.82 -18.59
CA LEU A 168 -4.24 0.42 -18.60
C LEU A 168 -2.74 0.27 -18.90
N ILE A 169 -2.19 1.18 -19.71
CA ILE A 169 -0.80 1.17 -20.19
C ILE A 169 0.21 0.96 -19.05
N PRO A 170 0.14 1.71 -17.93
CA PRO A 170 1.14 1.57 -16.88
C PRO A 170 0.87 0.40 -15.91
N ILE A 171 -0.32 -0.20 -15.90
CA ILE A 171 -0.66 -1.27 -14.94
C ILE A 171 -0.52 -2.68 -15.51
N SER A 172 -0.62 -2.82 -16.83
CA SER A 172 -0.60 -4.09 -17.57
C SER A 172 0.38 -4.03 -18.73
N LYS A 173 1.16 -5.10 -18.91
CA LYS A 173 2.04 -5.28 -20.08
C LYS A 173 1.31 -5.94 -21.26
N ALA A 174 0.05 -6.32 -21.09
CA ALA A 174 -0.70 -7.03 -22.10
C ALA A 174 -1.04 -6.12 -23.28
N PRO A 175 -0.98 -6.63 -24.54
CA PRO A 175 -1.50 -5.91 -25.69
C PRO A 175 -3.00 -5.66 -25.52
N VAL A 176 -3.41 -4.40 -25.71
CA VAL A 176 -4.81 -3.98 -25.70
C VAL A 176 -5.31 -3.90 -27.14
N VAL A 177 -6.30 -4.73 -27.48
CA VAL A 177 -6.93 -4.80 -28.80
C VAL A 177 -8.32 -4.18 -28.71
N VAL A 178 -8.56 -3.14 -29.52
CA VAL A 178 -9.88 -2.51 -29.64
C VAL A 178 -10.71 -3.29 -30.65
N VAL A 179 -11.84 -3.84 -30.22
CA VAL A 179 -12.75 -4.61 -31.07
C VAL A 179 -13.95 -3.74 -31.45
N ALA A 180 -14.21 -3.58 -32.75
CA ALA A 180 -15.40 -2.90 -33.24
C ALA A 180 -16.61 -3.82 -33.06
N HIS A 181 -17.62 -3.41 -32.28
CA HIS A 181 -18.82 -4.21 -32.10
C HIS A 181 -19.79 -4.03 -33.28
N GLU A 182 -20.22 -5.15 -33.86
CA GLU A 182 -21.46 -5.22 -34.63
C GLU A 182 -22.66 -4.98 -33.68
N GLN A 183 -23.73 -4.36 -34.21
CA GLN A 183 -24.82 -3.68 -33.49
C GLN A 183 -25.62 -4.50 -32.45
N HIS A 184 -25.27 -5.75 -32.14
CA HIS A 184 -26.04 -6.66 -31.28
C HIS A 184 -25.33 -7.16 -30.02
N HIS A 185 -24.09 -6.74 -29.72
CA HIS A 185 -23.42 -7.08 -28.46
C HIS A 185 -22.97 -5.82 -27.70
N PRO A 186 -23.62 -5.44 -26.59
CA PRO A 186 -23.16 -4.33 -25.77
C PRO A 186 -21.83 -4.69 -25.10
N GLY A 187 -20.85 -3.79 -25.18
CA GLY A 187 -19.58 -3.73 -24.41
C GLY A 187 -19.00 -5.06 -23.90
N MET A 188 -18.54 -5.95 -24.77
CA MET A 188 -17.89 -7.19 -24.32
C MET A 188 -16.40 -6.95 -24.05
N VAL A 189 -15.92 -7.34 -22.86
CA VAL A 189 -14.50 -7.33 -22.50
C VAL A 189 -14.00 -8.76 -22.41
N LYS A 190 -12.85 -9.05 -23.00
CA LYS A 190 -12.22 -10.37 -22.93
C LYS A 190 -10.79 -10.27 -22.42
N LEU A 191 -10.52 -10.98 -21.33
CA LEU A 191 -9.23 -10.99 -20.64
C LEU A 191 -8.63 -12.39 -20.75
N THR A 192 -7.56 -12.52 -21.53
CA THR A 192 -6.89 -13.81 -21.78
C THR A 192 -5.63 -13.92 -20.91
N PHE A 193 -5.38 -15.07 -20.31
CA PHE A 193 -4.22 -15.34 -19.47
C PHE A 193 -3.88 -16.85 -19.46
N ALA A 194 -2.70 -17.21 -18.94
CA ALA A 194 -2.29 -18.62 -18.86
C ALA A 194 -3.16 -19.42 -17.88
N GLU A 195 -3.55 -20.63 -18.26
CA GLU A 195 -4.43 -21.48 -17.44
C GLU A 195 -3.81 -21.80 -16.06
N ASP A 196 -2.48 -21.97 -15.99
CA ASP A 196 -1.71 -22.26 -14.77
C ASP A 196 -1.94 -21.28 -13.61
N TRP A 197 -2.51 -20.10 -13.86
CA TRP A 197 -2.86 -19.14 -12.82
C TRP A 197 -4.18 -19.46 -12.11
N LEU A 198 -5.11 -20.17 -12.77
CA LEU A 198 -6.47 -20.35 -12.29
C LEU A 198 -6.56 -21.03 -10.93
N ASP A 199 -5.71 -22.03 -10.71
CA ASP A 199 -5.78 -22.95 -9.58
C ASP A 199 -4.61 -22.75 -8.60
N ARG A 200 -3.85 -21.65 -8.73
CA ARG A 200 -2.81 -21.30 -7.74
C ARG A 200 -3.46 -20.92 -6.41
N GLN A 201 -2.98 -21.55 -5.35
CA GLN A 201 -3.52 -21.33 -4.01
C GLN A 201 -3.18 -19.93 -3.49
N SER A 202 -4.22 -19.20 -3.12
CA SER A 202 -4.14 -17.89 -2.49
C SER A 202 -3.60 -17.98 -1.07
N PHE A 203 -2.64 -17.11 -0.76
CA PHE A 203 -2.17 -16.87 0.61
C PHE A 203 -3.28 -16.29 1.50
N PHE A 204 -4.23 -15.56 0.91
CA PHE A 204 -5.30 -14.86 1.61
C PHE A 204 -6.57 -15.72 1.78
N HIS A 205 -6.54 -16.98 1.32
CA HIS A 205 -7.68 -17.88 1.43
C HIS A 205 -8.12 -18.05 2.89
N SER A 206 -9.39 -17.73 3.16
CA SER A 206 -9.99 -17.92 4.47
C SER A 206 -11.41 -18.47 4.38
N PRO A 207 -11.61 -19.80 4.47
CA PRO A 207 -12.91 -20.42 4.27
C PRO A 207 -13.94 -19.96 5.31
N ASN A 208 -13.52 -19.75 6.56
CA ASN A 208 -14.40 -19.27 7.62
C ASN A 208 -14.95 -17.86 7.33
N LEU A 209 -14.12 -16.97 6.80
CA LEU A 209 -14.52 -15.59 6.51
C LEU A 209 -15.33 -15.49 5.23
N GLN A 210 -14.98 -16.30 4.22
CA GLN A 210 -15.83 -16.47 3.05
C GLN A 210 -17.22 -16.94 3.43
N GLN A 211 -17.35 -17.89 4.35
CA GLN A 211 -18.65 -18.34 4.83
C GLN A 211 -19.44 -17.22 5.52
N ILE A 212 -18.78 -16.36 6.30
CA ILE A 212 -19.42 -15.19 6.93
C ILE A 212 -19.95 -14.23 5.86
N LEU A 213 -19.14 -13.91 4.85
CA LEU A 213 -19.56 -13.02 3.77
C LEU A 213 -20.64 -13.66 2.89
N ALA A 214 -20.56 -14.96 2.62
CA ALA A 214 -21.54 -15.72 1.85
C ALA A 214 -22.94 -15.65 2.46
N ARG A 215 -23.04 -15.72 3.80
CA ARG A 215 -24.31 -15.57 4.52
C ARG A 215 -24.97 -14.20 4.29
N ASN A 216 -24.18 -13.16 4.00
CA ASN A 216 -24.70 -11.83 3.69
C ASN A 216 -25.31 -11.78 2.27
N PHE A 217 -24.83 -12.59 1.32
CA PHE A 217 -25.35 -12.57 -0.05
C PHE A 217 -26.66 -13.36 -0.22
N GLN A 218 -26.81 -14.46 0.51
CA GLN A 218 -27.95 -15.39 0.33
C GLN A 218 -29.31 -14.82 0.78
N GLN A 219 -29.34 -13.73 1.56
CA GLN A 219 -30.60 -13.22 2.13
C GLN A 219 -31.37 -12.25 1.22
N TYR A 220 -30.77 -11.80 0.11
CA TYR A 220 -31.40 -10.85 -0.82
C TYR A 220 -31.68 -11.46 -2.21
N ALA A 221 -31.44 -12.76 -2.36
CA ALA A 221 -31.41 -13.49 -3.62
C ALA A 221 -32.79 -13.81 -4.25
N HIS A 222 -33.89 -13.65 -3.51
CA HIS A 222 -35.15 -14.30 -3.87
C HIS A 222 -36.38 -13.40 -4.09
N GLN A 223 -36.25 -12.08 -4.27
CA GLN A 223 -37.44 -11.23 -4.46
C GLN A 223 -37.26 -10.16 -5.54
N ASP A 224 -38.36 -9.91 -6.26
CA ASP A 224 -38.46 -9.03 -7.42
C ASP A 224 -37.83 -7.63 -7.20
N PRO A 225 -37.05 -7.09 -8.16
CA PRO A 225 -36.08 -6.03 -7.87
C PRO A 225 -36.63 -4.62 -7.66
N GLU A 226 -37.90 -4.36 -8.03
CA GLU A 226 -38.40 -2.97 -8.06
C GLU A 226 -39.46 -2.62 -7.01
N ASN A 227 -40.01 -3.59 -6.25
CA ASN A 227 -41.12 -3.28 -5.33
C ASN A 227 -41.30 -4.23 -4.12
N SER A 228 -40.26 -4.95 -3.68
CA SER A 228 -40.40 -5.81 -2.50
C SER A 228 -40.46 -5.03 -1.18
N LEU A 229 -41.25 -5.52 -0.21
CA LEU A 229 -41.30 -4.99 1.15
C LEU A 229 -39.91 -4.94 1.79
N LEU A 230 -39.05 -5.91 1.46
CA LEU A 230 -37.68 -5.99 1.94
C LEU A 230 -36.85 -4.77 1.52
N VAL A 231 -36.91 -4.37 0.25
CA VAL A 231 -36.18 -3.17 -0.23
C VAL A 231 -36.66 -1.91 0.48
N SER A 232 -37.98 -1.81 0.72
CA SER A 232 -38.56 -0.69 1.46
C SER A 232 -38.09 -0.65 2.92
N LEU A 233 -37.96 -1.82 3.57
CA LEU A 233 -37.38 -1.93 4.92
C LEU A 233 -35.91 -1.49 4.96
N LEU A 234 -35.09 -1.97 4.02
CA LEU A 234 -33.66 -1.62 3.99
C LEU A 234 -33.47 -0.11 3.76
N LYS A 235 -34.23 0.51 2.85
CA LYS A 235 -34.22 1.97 2.64
C LYS A 235 -34.64 2.72 3.90
N ALA A 236 -35.66 2.24 4.61
CA ALA A 236 -36.08 2.81 5.88
C ALA A 236 -34.98 2.70 6.94
N PHE A 237 -34.27 1.56 7.00
CA PHE A 237 -33.13 1.39 7.91
C PHE A 237 -31.97 2.35 7.60
N ASP A 238 -31.68 2.61 6.32
CA ASP A 238 -30.63 3.56 5.92
C ASP A 238 -30.91 5.00 6.34
N SER A 239 -32.19 5.37 6.54
CA SER A 239 -32.57 6.68 7.06
C SER A 239 -32.21 6.89 8.53
N VAL A 240 -31.86 5.83 9.27
CA VAL A 240 -31.58 5.85 10.70
C VAL A 240 -30.07 5.77 10.96
N PRO A 241 -29.42 6.80 11.54
CA PRO A 241 -27.97 6.83 11.74
C PRO A 241 -27.41 5.72 12.64
N GLN A 242 -28.21 5.26 13.62
CA GLN A 242 -27.82 4.22 14.58
C GLN A 242 -28.74 3.00 14.46
N PRO A 243 -28.42 2.05 13.56
CA PRO A 243 -29.26 0.91 13.24
C PRO A 243 -29.67 0.04 14.43
N ALA A 244 -28.83 -0.12 15.45
CA ALA A 244 -29.14 -0.91 16.65
C ALA A 244 -30.26 -0.30 17.50
N ARG A 245 -30.64 0.96 17.25
CA ARG A 245 -31.75 1.65 17.93
C ARG A 245 -33.08 1.59 17.15
N ILE A 246 -33.09 1.00 15.96
CA ILE A 246 -34.29 0.86 15.14
C ILE A 246 -35.35 0.05 15.90
N ARG A 247 -36.59 0.55 15.88
CA ARG A 247 -37.78 -0.10 16.43
C ARG A 247 -38.79 -0.35 15.32
N ALA A 248 -39.54 -1.44 15.41
CA ALA A 248 -40.53 -1.82 14.39
C ALA A 248 -41.60 -0.73 14.20
N GLU A 249 -42.00 -0.08 15.29
CA GLU A 249 -42.99 1.00 15.30
C GLU A 249 -42.55 2.18 14.44
N GLY A 250 -41.31 2.66 14.62
CA GLY A 250 -40.79 3.78 13.85
C GLY A 250 -40.66 3.49 12.35
N ILE A 251 -40.32 2.25 11.99
CA ILE A 251 -40.24 1.84 10.58
C ILE A 251 -41.63 1.66 9.97
N ALA A 252 -42.59 1.13 10.73
CA ALA A 252 -43.98 1.03 10.28
C ALA A 252 -44.55 2.42 9.96
N ASP A 253 -44.29 3.41 10.84
CA ASP A 253 -44.70 4.79 10.62
C ASP A 253 -44.03 5.41 9.39
N GLN A 254 -42.72 5.18 9.18
CA GLN A 254 -42.01 5.64 7.97
C GLN A 254 -42.58 5.03 6.67
N LEU A 255 -43.06 3.79 6.73
CA LEU A 255 -43.70 3.11 5.61
C LEU A 255 -45.20 3.43 5.48
N ASN A 256 -45.73 4.38 6.25
CA ASN A 256 -47.15 4.73 6.31
C ASN A 256 -48.07 3.53 6.64
N MET A 257 -47.60 2.63 7.51
CA MET A 257 -48.33 1.46 7.97
C MET A 257 -48.54 1.51 9.49
N ASN A 258 -49.74 1.16 9.96
CA ASN A 258 -49.91 0.83 11.37
C ASN A 258 -49.27 -0.54 11.70
N MET A 259 -49.00 -0.79 12.98
CA MET A 259 -48.33 -2.02 13.42
C MET A 259 -49.07 -3.32 13.08
N SER A 260 -50.42 -3.30 13.02
CA SER A 260 -51.19 -4.49 12.65
C SER A 260 -51.02 -4.82 11.17
N THR A 261 -51.09 -3.81 10.31
CA THR A 261 -50.83 -3.94 8.86
C THR A 261 -49.40 -4.38 8.64
N PHE A 262 -48.43 -3.71 9.26
CA PHE A 262 -47.01 -4.02 9.12
C PHE A 262 -46.69 -5.49 9.46
N ARG A 263 -47.15 -5.97 10.62
CA ARG A 263 -46.96 -7.38 11.03
C ARG A 263 -47.65 -8.36 10.08
N ARG A 264 -48.83 -8.02 9.55
CA ARG A 264 -49.54 -8.85 8.57
C ARG A 264 -48.76 -8.92 7.26
N THR A 265 -48.28 -7.80 6.74
CA THR A 265 -47.51 -7.74 5.48
C THR A 265 -46.20 -8.52 5.62
N LEU A 266 -45.46 -8.33 6.72
CA LEU A 266 -44.25 -9.11 7.02
C LEU A 266 -44.51 -10.62 7.02
N ARG A 267 -45.61 -11.07 7.64
CA ARG A 267 -45.98 -12.49 7.69
C ARG A 267 -46.41 -13.04 6.33
N GLN A 268 -47.06 -12.23 5.50
CA GLN A 268 -47.46 -12.62 4.14
C GLN A 268 -46.25 -12.83 3.23
N GLU A 269 -45.21 -12.02 3.41
CA GLU A 269 -43.94 -12.09 2.66
C GLU A 269 -42.91 -13.05 3.31
N ASP A 270 -43.27 -13.74 4.39
CA ASP A 270 -42.39 -14.59 5.21
C ASP A 270 -41.11 -13.88 5.73
N ILE A 271 -41.24 -12.60 6.07
CA ILE A 271 -40.13 -11.75 6.53
C ILE A 271 -40.14 -11.61 8.05
N SER A 272 -39.04 -11.97 8.70
CA SER A 272 -38.80 -11.65 10.12
C SER A 272 -38.09 -10.30 10.26
N PHE A 273 -38.80 -9.27 10.72
CA PHE A 273 -38.23 -7.93 10.96
C PHE A 273 -36.94 -7.99 11.81
N SER A 274 -36.96 -8.76 12.90
CA SER A 274 -35.80 -8.90 13.79
C SER A 274 -34.60 -9.55 13.11
N ALA A 275 -34.83 -10.54 12.24
CA ALA A 275 -33.76 -11.20 11.50
C ALA A 275 -33.17 -10.27 10.44
N VAL A 276 -34.03 -9.56 9.69
CA VAL A 276 -33.57 -8.59 8.67
C VAL A 276 -32.79 -7.45 9.33
N LEU A 277 -33.29 -6.87 10.43
CA LEU A 277 -32.59 -5.81 11.14
C LEU A 277 -31.24 -6.28 11.71
N LYS A 278 -31.20 -7.48 12.33
CA LYS A 278 -29.96 -8.05 12.85
C LYS A 278 -28.94 -8.29 11.73
N SER A 279 -29.40 -8.81 10.59
CA SER A 279 -28.54 -9.01 9.41
C SER A 279 -27.99 -7.69 8.89
N TYR A 280 -28.85 -6.69 8.68
CA TYR A 280 -28.47 -5.36 8.23
C TYR A 280 -27.43 -4.70 9.15
N ILE A 281 -27.62 -4.77 10.47
CA ILE A 281 -26.64 -4.26 11.45
C ILE A 281 -25.29 -4.95 11.29
N HIS A 282 -25.30 -6.28 11.17
CA HIS A 282 -24.06 -7.05 11.11
C HIS A 282 -23.38 -7.02 9.75
N GLU A 283 -24.11 -6.80 8.66
CA GLU A 283 -23.55 -6.49 7.35
C GLU A 283 -22.77 -5.17 7.40
N LYS A 284 -23.37 -4.10 7.95
CA LYS A 284 -22.68 -2.83 8.19
C LYS A 284 -21.49 -2.99 9.13
N SER A 285 -21.63 -3.82 10.16
CA SER A 285 -20.54 -4.14 11.10
C SER A 285 -19.36 -4.77 10.37
N VAL A 286 -19.61 -5.79 9.55
CA VAL A 286 -18.59 -6.50 8.76
C VAL A 286 -17.86 -5.53 7.85
N HIS A 287 -18.60 -4.71 7.11
CA HIS A 287 -18.01 -3.69 6.23
C HIS A 287 -17.12 -2.71 7.02
N HIS A 288 -17.60 -2.16 8.14
CA HIS A 288 -16.82 -1.24 8.96
C HIS A 288 -15.56 -1.89 9.56
N LEU A 289 -15.65 -3.14 10.01
CA LEU A 289 -14.52 -3.86 10.58
C LEU A 289 -13.47 -4.21 9.52
N LEU A 290 -13.89 -4.68 8.34
CA LEU A 290 -12.99 -4.94 7.21
C LEU A 290 -12.32 -3.65 6.71
N SER A 291 -13.05 -2.53 6.71
CA SER A 291 -12.46 -1.20 6.43
C SER A 291 -11.45 -0.73 7.50
N GLY A 292 -11.30 -1.46 8.62
CA GLY A 292 -10.30 -1.29 9.66
C GLY A 292 -10.66 -0.30 10.77
N LYS A 293 -11.92 0.15 10.86
CA LYS A 293 -12.42 0.95 11.99
C LYS A 293 -12.17 0.21 13.31
N LYS A 294 -11.88 0.95 14.40
CA LYS A 294 -11.71 0.30 15.71
C LYS A 294 -13.06 -0.25 16.13
N VAL A 295 -13.02 -1.36 16.83
CA VAL A 295 -14.26 -2.07 17.15
C VAL A 295 -15.14 -1.28 18.14
N ASP A 296 -14.54 -0.47 19.02
CA ASP A 296 -15.29 0.47 19.88
C ASP A 296 -16.04 1.51 19.03
N ASP A 297 -15.37 2.14 18.06
CA ASP A 297 -16.00 3.08 17.14
C ASP A 297 -17.16 2.44 16.35
N VAL A 298 -17.03 1.16 15.97
CA VAL A 298 -18.10 0.44 15.26
C VAL A 298 -19.30 0.18 16.18
N SER A 299 -19.06 -0.20 17.43
CA SER A 299 -20.11 -0.38 18.44
C SER A 299 -20.91 0.91 18.62
N ASP A 300 -20.22 2.04 18.77
CA ASP A 300 -20.83 3.35 18.99
C ASP A 300 -21.57 3.87 17.74
N LEU A 301 -20.96 3.71 16.57
CA LEU A 301 -21.54 4.09 15.27
C LEU A 301 -22.85 3.36 15.01
N LEU A 302 -22.93 2.07 15.33
CA LEU A 302 -24.12 1.26 15.13
C LEU A 302 -25.19 1.52 16.21
N GLY A 303 -24.81 2.12 17.35
CA GLY A 303 -25.72 2.48 18.44
C GLY A 303 -25.92 1.41 19.51
N PHE A 304 -24.96 0.49 19.68
CA PHE A 304 -24.98 -0.47 20.79
C PHE A 304 -24.75 0.24 22.14
N SER A 305 -25.25 -0.35 23.22
CA SER A 305 -25.13 0.24 24.57
C SER A 305 -23.69 0.24 25.10
N ASP A 306 -22.93 -0.80 24.75
CA ASP A 306 -21.53 -0.95 25.08
C ASP A 306 -20.87 -1.95 24.13
N ARG A 307 -19.54 -1.97 24.18
CA ARG A 307 -18.71 -2.86 23.38
C ARG A 307 -18.99 -4.36 23.62
N ARG A 308 -19.30 -4.77 24.85
CA ARG A 308 -19.53 -6.18 25.19
C ARG A 308 -20.84 -6.69 24.58
N ALA A 309 -21.87 -5.84 24.52
CA ALA A 309 -23.13 -6.13 23.86
C ALA A 309 -22.93 -6.32 22.36
N PHE A 310 -22.15 -5.45 21.72
CA PHE A 310 -21.77 -5.60 20.32
C PHE A 310 -20.98 -6.89 20.07
N ASP A 311 -19.90 -7.14 20.83
CA ASP A 311 -19.05 -8.33 20.65
C ASP A 311 -19.87 -9.63 20.75
N ARG A 312 -20.80 -9.72 21.71
CA ARG A 312 -21.67 -10.89 21.87
C ARG A 312 -22.62 -11.05 20.69
N SER A 313 -23.34 -10.00 20.31
CA SER A 313 -24.29 -10.05 19.18
C SER A 313 -23.58 -10.40 17.87
N PHE A 314 -22.43 -9.77 17.64
CA PHE A 314 -21.62 -10.00 16.45
C PHE A 314 -21.07 -11.42 16.38
N LYS A 315 -20.53 -11.94 17.48
CA LYS A 315 -20.02 -13.32 17.55
C LYS A 315 -21.14 -14.35 17.38
N GLU A 316 -22.31 -14.08 17.94
CA GLU A 316 -23.48 -14.96 17.76
C GLU A 316 -23.91 -15.02 16.30
N PHE A 317 -23.87 -13.89 15.59
CA PHE A 317 -24.25 -13.81 14.18
C PHE A 317 -23.19 -14.39 13.23
N THR A 318 -21.93 -14.00 13.42
CA THR A 318 -20.82 -14.31 12.49
C THR A 318 -20.01 -15.55 12.89
N GLY A 319 -20.08 -15.99 14.14
CA GLY A 319 -19.24 -17.06 14.69
C GLY A 319 -17.81 -16.64 15.04
N VAL A 320 -17.38 -15.42 14.71
CA VAL A 320 -16.03 -14.90 14.99
C VAL A 320 -16.06 -13.61 15.81
N ASN A 321 -14.95 -13.29 16.46
CA ASN A 321 -14.88 -12.03 17.21
C ASN A 321 -14.65 -10.85 16.26
N PRO A 322 -15.21 -9.65 16.52
CA PRO A 322 -15.01 -8.47 15.68
C PRO A 322 -13.54 -8.09 15.46
N GLY A 323 -12.70 -8.24 16.50
CA GLY A 323 -11.28 -7.94 16.42
C GLY A 323 -10.52 -8.85 15.44
N GLN A 324 -10.92 -10.12 15.35
CA GLN A 324 -10.35 -11.06 14.37
C GLN A 324 -10.73 -10.65 12.94
N LEU A 325 -11.99 -10.25 12.73
CA LEU A 325 -12.41 -9.77 11.41
C LEU A 325 -11.68 -8.49 11.01
N ARG A 326 -11.47 -7.55 11.95
CA ARG A 326 -10.69 -6.33 11.71
C ARG A 326 -9.24 -6.62 11.33
N GLN A 327 -8.59 -7.57 12.01
CA GLN A 327 -7.22 -8.00 11.66
C GLN A 327 -7.15 -8.63 10.27
N VAL A 328 -8.22 -9.26 9.80
CA VAL A 328 -8.24 -9.76 8.42
C VAL A 328 -8.38 -8.60 7.45
N GLY A 329 -9.25 -7.64 7.74
CA GLY A 329 -9.37 -6.41 6.94
C GLY A 329 -8.02 -5.73 6.72
N SER A 330 -7.15 -5.66 7.74
CA SER A 330 -5.81 -5.09 7.57
C SER A 330 -4.92 -5.90 6.62
N ARG A 331 -5.00 -7.23 6.65
CA ARG A 331 -4.26 -8.14 5.75
C ARG A 331 -4.77 -8.11 4.30
N LEU A 332 -6.04 -7.77 4.11
CA LEU A 332 -6.67 -7.64 2.78
C LEU A 332 -6.37 -6.29 2.10
N ARG A 333 -5.76 -5.34 2.79
CA ARG A 333 -5.38 -4.05 2.20
C ARG A 333 -4.20 -4.26 1.27
N PHE A 334 -4.33 -3.80 0.03
CA PHE A 334 -3.15 -3.41 -0.75
C PHE A 334 -2.55 -2.18 -0.08
N GLN A 335 -1.65 -2.38 0.88
CA GLN A 335 -0.97 -1.28 1.53
C GLN A 335 -0.06 -0.57 0.53
N ARG A 336 -0.04 0.76 0.62
CA ARG A 336 0.61 1.64 -0.35
C ARG A 336 1.76 2.39 0.26
N GLY A 337 2.71 2.72 -0.60
CA GLY A 337 3.82 3.57 -0.23
C GLY A 337 4.42 3.15 1.09
N ASN A 338 4.72 4.14 1.92
CA ASN A 338 5.39 3.85 3.17
C ASN A 338 4.47 3.13 4.17
N GLN A 339 3.13 3.16 4.00
CA GLN A 339 2.20 2.43 4.88
C GLN A 339 2.38 0.91 4.79
N ALA A 340 2.77 0.38 3.62
CA ALA A 340 3.07 -1.04 3.44
C ALA A 340 4.22 -1.55 4.31
N LEU A 341 5.04 -0.63 4.82
CA LEU A 341 6.20 -0.93 5.64
C LEU A 341 5.94 -0.75 7.13
N VAL A 342 4.80 -0.15 7.51
CA VAL A 342 4.46 0.12 8.92
C VAL A 342 4.30 -1.18 9.68
N GLU A 343 3.60 -2.17 9.11
CA GLU A 343 3.44 -3.47 9.76
C GLU A 343 4.77 -4.18 9.98
N ILE A 344 5.73 -4.04 9.07
CA ILE A 344 7.07 -4.62 9.25
C ILE A 344 7.80 -3.88 10.37
N SER A 345 7.79 -2.54 10.32
CA SER A 345 8.44 -1.67 11.30
C SER A 345 7.91 -1.89 12.73
N ASP A 346 6.58 -1.99 12.90
CA ASP A 346 5.93 -2.19 14.20
C ASP A 346 6.25 -3.55 14.82
N ASN A 347 6.55 -4.55 13.99
CA ASN A 347 6.88 -5.91 14.42
C ASN A 347 8.40 -6.14 14.58
N LEU A 348 9.24 -5.13 14.38
CA LEU A 348 10.67 -5.26 14.61
C LEU A 348 11.01 -5.44 16.09
N PRO A 349 12.02 -6.27 16.41
CA PRO A 349 12.51 -6.36 17.77
C PRO A 349 13.04 -5.00 18.27
N PRO A 350 12.97 -4.72 19.58
CA PRO A 350 13.57 -3.52 20.14
C PRO A 350 15.10 -3.55 19.94
N LEU A 351 15.72 -2.37 19.84
CA LEU A 351 17.17 -2.25 19.74
C LEU A 351 17.89 -3.00 20.87
N PRO A 352 19.05 -3.62 20.60
CA PRO A 352 19.87 -4.22 21.65
C PRO A 352 20.19 -3.21 22.75
N GLU A 353 20.24 -3.67 23.99
CA GLU A 353 20.35 -2.79 25.16
C GLU A 353 21.57 -1.86 25.08
N THR A 354 22.73 -2.38 24.68
CA THR A 354 23.97 -1.62 24.44
C THR A 354 23.75 -0.45 23.47
N ILE A 355 23.08 -0.70 22.35
CA ILE A 355 22.85 0.30 21.29
C ILE A 355 21.85 1.35 21.77
N ASN A 356 20.79 0.92 22.47
CA ASN A 356 19.81 1.82 23.06
C ASN A 356 20.46 2.76 24.10
N GLN A 357 21.38 2.24 24.92
CA GLN A 357 22.16 3.05 25.86
C GLN A 357 23.05 4.06 25.13
N ILE A 358 23.75 3.66 24.06
CA ILE A 358 24.59 4.55 23.24
C ILE A 358 23.79 5.68 22.59
N ILE A 359 22.60 5.39 22.07
CA ILE A 359 21.73 6.40 21.44
C ILE A 359 21.25 7.42 22.46
N LYS A 360 20.87 6.97 23.66
CA LYS A 360 20.31 7.78 24.75
C LYS A 360 21.35 8.52 25.61
N LEU A 361 22.66 8.36 25.33
CA LEU A 361 23.72 9.06 26.05
C LEU A 361 23.55 10.59 25.95
N PRO A 362 23.46 11.31 27.09
CA PRO A 362 23.45 12.77 27.10
C PRO A 362 24.71 13.34 26.47
N GLU A 363 24.62 14.46 25.75
CA GLU A 363 25.76 15.10 25.07
C GLU A 363 26.96 15.32 25.99
N ALA A 364 26.72 15.73 27.24
CA ALA A 364 27.77 15.94 28.25
C ALA A 364 28.59 14.67 28.59
N GLN A 365 28.09 13.48 28.26
CA GLN A 365 28.70 12.18 28.56
C GLN A 365 29.22 11.45 27.31
N GLN A 366 29.12 12.06 26.12
CA GLN A 366 29.56 11.48 24.85
C GLN A 366 31.09 11.54 24.71
N THR A 367 31.79 10.79 25.57
CA THR A 367 33.25 10.69 25.57
C THR A 367 33.71 9.35 25.00
N VAL A 368 34.93 9.31 24.45
CA VAL A 368 35.54 8.06 23.96
C VAL A 368 35.55 6.99 25.05
N SER A 369 35.88 7.34 26.30
CA SER A 369 35.91 6.40 27.42
C SER A 369 34.54 5.81 27.74
N ALA A 370 33.49 6.63 27.72
CA ALA A 370 32.13 6.16 27.97
C ALA A 370 31.70 5.16 26.89
N LEU A 371 31.93 5.46 25.61
CA LEU A 371 31.61 4.54 24.52
C LEU A 371 32.43 3.24 24.59
N VAL A 372 33.73 3.31 24.91
CA VAL A 372 34.55 2.10 25.10
C VAL A 372 33.95 1.20 26.18
N SER A 373 33.53 1.78 27.31
CA SER A 373 32.95 0.99 28.42
C SER A 373 31.63 0.30 28.06
N LEU A 374 30.79 0.96 27.26
CA LEU A 374 29.51 0.41 26.81
C LEU A 374 29.70 -0.63 25.70
N ILE A 375 30.58 -0.37 24.74
CA ILE A 375 30.77 -1.27 23.59
C ILE A 375 31.49 -2.54 24.02
N ALA A 376 32.39 -2.47 25.00
CA ALA A 376 33.10 -3.64 25.51
C ALA A 376 32.18 -4.71 26.14
N THR A 377 30.94 -4.37 26.52
CA THR A 377 29.97 -5.34 27.01
C THR A 377 29.29 -6.14 25.89
N ASP A 378 29.48 -5.75 24.64
CA ASP A 378 28.92 -6.41 23.45
C ASP A 378 30.04 -6.82 22.47
N PRO A 379 30.54 -8.07 22.56
CA PRO A 379 31.62 -8.55 21.70
C PRO A 379 31.29 -8.52 20.20
N VAL A 380 30.03 -8.68 19.83
CA VAL A 380 29.59 -8.67 18.43
C VAL A 380 29.69 -7.24 17.90
N PHE A 381 29.12 -6.28 18.64
CA PHE A 381 29.20 -4.88 18.26
C PHE A 381 30.64 -4.36 18.28
N GLN A 382 31.44 -4.74 19.26
CA GLN A 382 32.87 -4.43 19.31
C GLN A 382 33.61 -4.93 18.06
N ALA A 383 33.36 -6.16 17.62
CA ALA A 383 33.97 -6.71 16.41
C ALA A 383 33.58 -5.91 15.16
N HIS A 384 32.33 -5.48 15.04
CA HIS A 384 31.88 -4.61 13.94
C HIS A 384 32.62 -3.26 13.93
N ILE A 385 32.77 -2.61 15.09
CA ILE A 385 33.50 -1.34 15.21
C ILE A 385 34.97 -1.51 14.85
N MET A 386 35.64 -2.53 15.40
CA MET A 386 37.05 -2.82 15.10
C MET A 386 37.24 -3.15 13.61
N GLY A 387 36.36 -3.96 13.03
CA GLY A 387 36.41 -4.34 11.62
C GLY A 387 36.27 -3.14 10.69
N LYS A 388 35.34 -2.20 10.98
CA LYS A 388 35.20 -0.99 10.17
C LYS A 388 36.38 -0.04 10.33
N ALA A 389 36.80 0.24 11.56
CA ALA A 389 37.91 1.15 11.82
C ALA A 389 39.24 0.65 11.22
N SER A 390 39.33 -0.65 10.90
CA SER A 390 40.49 -1.27 10.25
C SER A 390 40.56 -1.07 8.73
N ARG A 391 39.52 -0.54 8.08
CA ARG A 391 39.54 -0.26 6.64
C ARG A 391 40.50 0.88 6.30
N ALA A 392 41.20 0.78 5.16
CA ALA A 392 42.26 1.70 4.74
C ALA A 392 41.83 3.17 4.67
N ILE A 393 40.55 3.42 4.38
CA ILE A 393 39.95 4.75 4.32
C ILE A 393 39.92 5.48 5.68
N TYR A 394 39.91 4.75 6.80
CA TYR A 394 39.88 5.31 8.15
C TYR A 394 41.29 5.45 8.75
N GLY A 395 42.33 5.37 7.92
CA GLY A 395 43.72 5.49 8.33
C GLY A 395 44.34 4.18 8.80
N THR A 396 45.24 4.26 9.78
CA THR A 396 45.99 3.09 10.28
C THR A 396 45.09 2.17 11.10
N THR A 397 45.21 0.86 10.87
CA THR A 397 44.47 -0.18 11.60
C THR A 397 44.62 -0.02 13.12
N PRO A 398 43.50 0.13 13.86
CA PRO A 398 43.55 0.32 15.31
C PRO A 398 43.86 -0.99 16.03
N ILE A 399 44.69 -0.92 17.07
CA ILE A 399 45.00 -2.07 17.94
C ILE A 399 44.10 -2.15 19.18
N SER A 400 43.25 -1.14 19.41
CA SER A 400 42.33 -1.09 20.54
C SER A 400 41.05 -0.37 20.18
N LEU A 401 39.98 -0.66 20.93
CA LEU A 401 38.69 0.00 20.77
C LEU A 401 38.79 1.52 21.04
N GLN A 402 39.63 1.93 21.98
CA GLN A 402 39.88 3.34 22.25
C GLN A 402 40.52 4.04 21.04
N GLN A 403 41.46 3.38 20.35
CA GLN A 403 42.05 3.92 19.14
C GLN A 403 41.03 3.96 17.99
N ALA A 404 40.26 2.88 17.82
CA ALA A 404 39.22 2.81 16.79
C ALA A 404 38.20 3.97 16.91
N ILE A 405 37.74 4.24 18.14
CA ILE A 405 36.77 5.32 18.38
C ILE A 405 37.45 6.69 18.37
N GLY A 406 38.61 6.84 19.01
CA GLY A 406 39.22 8.15 19.22
C GLY A 406 40.01 8.70 18.03
N ARG A 407 40.56 7.84 17.16
CA ARG A 407 41.43 8.26 16.05
C ARG A 407 40.88 7.94 14.67
N ASN A 408 40.08 6.87 14.53
CA ASN A 408 39.63 6.39 13.23
C ASN A 408 38.19 6.84 12.90
N LEU A 409 37.24 6.62 13.82
CA LEU A 409 35.81 6.83 13.55
C LEU A 409 35.24 8.12 14.18
N GLY A 410 35.62 8.42 15.42
CA GLY A 410 35.01 9.48 16.21
C GLY A 410 33.74 9.03 16.96
N VAL A 411 33.39 9.76 18.04
CA VAL A 411 32.27 9.41 18.92
C VAL A 411 30.92 9.47 18.21
N SER A 412 30.67 10.55 17.46
CA SER A 412 29.40 10.72 16.72
C SER A 412 29.18 9.60 15.70
N GLN A 413 30.20 9.30 14.88
CA GLN A 413 30.09 8.26 13.85
C GLN A 413 29.80 6.88 14.45
N VAL A 414 30.39 6.55 15.60
CA VAL A 414 30.12 5.27 16.28
C VAL A 414 28.66 5.16 16.73
N ARG A 415 28.02 6.27 17.13
CA ARG A 415 26.58 6.29 17.45
C ARG A 415 25.73 6.01 16.21
N HIS A 416 26.07 6.61 15.06
CA HIS A 416 25.34 6.36 13.82
C HIS A 416 25.55 4.93 13.31
N LEU A 417 26.78 4.42 13.40
CA LEU A 417 27.11 3.03 13.09
C LEU A 417 26.34 2.04 13.96
N ALA A 418 26.11 2.36 15.24
CA ALA A 418 25.29 1.55 16.13
C ALA A 418 23.89 1.30 15.58
N VAL A 419 23.24 2.34 15.05
CA VAL A 419 21.91 2.24 14.43
C VAL A 419 21.95 1.37 13.18
N LEU A 420 22.92 1.60 12.28
CA LEU A 420 23.06 0.82 11.04
C LEU A 420 23.31 -0.67 11.31
N PHE A 421 24.16 -0.99 12.30
CA PHE A 421 24.47 -2.36 12.64
C PHE A 421 23.31 -3.08 13.34
N ALA A 422 22.55 -2.38 14.18
CA ALA A 422 21.31 -2.93 14.71
C ALA A 422 20.33 -3.27 13.59
N ALA A 423 20.15 -2.35 12.64
CA ALA A 423 19.29 -2.56 11.48
C ALA A 423 19.75 -3.76 10.65
N GLN A 424 21.06 -3.83 10.36
CA GLN A 424 21.66 -4.96 9.65
C GLN A 424 21.41 -6.28 10.38
N GLN A 425 21.68 -6.34 11.68
CA GLN A 425 21.53 -7.57 12.47
C GLN A 425 20.09 -8.09 12.46
N PHE A 426 19.10 -7.20 12.56
CA PHE A 426 17.69 -7.59 12.57
C PHE A 426 17.16 -7.99 11.20
N LEU A 427 17.62 -7.34 10.13
CA LEU A 427 16.98 -7.43 8.83
C LEU A 427 17.73 -8.34 7.85
N THR A 428 18.96 -8.76 8.16
CA THR A 428 19.77 -9.60 7.24
C THR A 428 19.15 -10.98 7.02
N VAL A 429 18.72 -11.67 8.09
CA VAL A 429 18.25 -13.07 8.00
C VAL A 429 16.99 -13.20 7.15
N GLN A 430 16.12 -12.18 7.19
CA GLN A 430 14.85 -12.16 6.48
C GLN A 430 14.91 -11.27 5.22
N SER A 431 16.10 -10.95 4.69
CA SER A 431 16.22 -10.15 3.47
C SER A 431 16.16 -11.02 2.22
N VAL A 432 15.42 -10.58 1.19
CA VAL A 432 15.49 -11.16 -0.17
C VAL A 432 16.71 -10.68 -0.95
N HIS A 433 17.30 -9.54 -0.56
CA HIS A 433 18.53 -9.03 -1.15
C HIS A 433 19.72 -9.85 -0.60
N PRO A 434 20.58 -10.42 -1.47
CA PRO A 434 21.58 -11.40 -1.08
C PRO A 434 22.73 -10.80 -0.27
N ASP A 435 23.00 -9.51 -0.43
CA ASP A 435 24.13 -8.83 0.21
C ASP A 435 23.71 -7.57 0.96
N VAL A 436 23.14 -7.77 2.15
CA VAL A 436 22.74 -6.66 3.05
C VAL A 436 23.97 -5.91 3.56
N ALA A 437 25.12 -6.57 3.71
CA ALA A 437 26.36 -5.92 4.12
C ALA A 437 26.82 -4.88 3.09
N LYS A 438 26.69 -5.19 1.80
CA LYS A 438 27.00 -4.25 0.70
C LYS A 438 26.03 -3.06 0.66
N LEU A 439 24.76 -3.23 1.05
CA LEU A 439 23.83 -2.09 1.20
C LEU A 439 24.28 -1.13 2.30
N ILE A 440 24.70 -1.68 3.44
CA ILE A 440 25.29 -0.87 4.53
C ILE A 440 26.58 -0.20 4.06
N ASP A 441 27.43 -0.90 3.30
CA ASP A 441 28.65 -0.31 2.74
C ASP A 441 28.37 0.85 1.78
N ALA A 442 27.31 0.78 0.98
CA ALA A 442 26.88 1.91 0.16
C ALA A 442 26.47 3.13 0.99
N MET A 443 25.72 2.94 2.09
CA MET A 443 25.35 4.03 3.00
C MET A 443 26.59 4.69 3.65
N LEU A 444 27.58 3.88 4.05
CA LEU A 444 28.83 4.38 4.62
C LEU A 444 29.72 5.09 3.59
N LEU A 445 29.73 4.60 2.35
CA LEU A 445 30.41 5.24 1.24
C LEU A 445 29.76 6.59 0.92
N SER A 446 28.42 6.69 0.92
CA SER A 446 27.72 7.97 0.75
C SER A 446 28.14 9.00 1.80
N HIS A 447 28.24 8.59 3.07
CA HIS A 447 28.73 9.44 4.15
C HIS A 447 30.18 9.89 3.93
N SER A 448 31.05 8.96 3.51
CA SER A 448 32.47 9.24 3.25
C SER A 448 32.64 10.23 2.09
N LEU A 449 31.86 10.05 1.01
CA LEU A 449 31.82 10.96 -0.13
C LEU A 449 31.32 12.35 0.27
N PHE A 450 30.22 12.42 1.03
CA PHE A 450 29.67 13.71 1.47
C PHE A 450 30.68 14.48 2.31
N ASN A 451 31.36 13.81 3.24
CA ASN A 451 32.39 14.42 4.07
C ASN A 451 33.62 14.87 3.28
N ALA A 452 34.08 14.06 2.32
CA ALA A 452 35.24 14.41 1.51
C ALA A 452 34.97 15.56 0.53
N LEU A 453 33.74 15.66 0.01
CA LEU A 453 33.41 16.58 -1.08
C LEU A 453 32.79 17.89 -0.60
N PHE A 454 31.95 17.85 0.44
CA PHE A 454 31.05 18.96 0.77
C PHE A 454 31.03 19.37 2.24
N ALA A 455 31.51 18.56 3.19
CA ALA A 455 31.38 18.89 4.62
C ALA A 455 32.08 20.20 5.02
N SER A 456 33.17 20.57 4.34
CA SER A 456 33.88 21.83 4.59
C SER A 456 33.03 23.08 4.34
N GLU A 457 31.97 22.95 3.55
CA GLU A 457 31.06 24.05 3.19
C GLU A 457 29.99 24.32 4.27
N TYR A 458 29.83 23.41 5.24
CA TYR A 458 28.82 23.52 6.29
C TYR A 458 29.42 23.79 7.65
N ALA A 459 28.68 24.49 8.52
CA ALA A 459 29.06 24.72 9.90
C ALA A 459 29.06 23.41 10.71
N GLU A 460 29.90 23.34 11.75
CA GLU A 460 30.02 22.15 12.60
C GLU A 460 28.68 21.73 13.23
N SER A 461 27.84 22.70 13.62
CA SER A 461 26.49 22.46 14.14
C SER A 461 25.53 21.80 13.14
N GLN A 462 25.74 22.00 11.83
CA GLN A 462 24.91 21.41 10.77
C GLN A 462 25.46 20.06 10.30
N ARG A 463 26.78 19.84 10.37
CA ARG A 463 27.42 18.61 9.89
C ARG A 463 26.87 17.37 10.58
N GLU A 464 26.57 17.45 11.87
CA GLU A 464 26.04 16.32 12.62
C GLU A 464 24.71 15.81 12.05
N ILE A 465 23.75 16.71 11.83
CA ILE A 465 22.45 16.32 11.27
C ILE A 465 22.57 15.88 9.81
N LEU A 466 23.41 16.53 9.02
CA LEU A 466 23.64 16.15 7.62
C LEU A 466 24.25 14.75 7.52
N ASN A 467 25.19 14.42 8.39
CA ASN A 467 25.78 13.09 8.45
C ASN A 467 24.74 12.00 8.78
N GLN A 468 23.82 12.29 9.70
CA GLN A 468 22.72 11.38 10.02
C GLN A 468 21.78 11.19 8.81
N VAL A 469 21.41 12.27 8.12
CA VAL A 469 20.53 12.21 6.94
C VAL A 469 21.19 11.43 5.79
N VAL A 470 22.49 11.62 5.55
CA VAL A 470 23.25 10.87 4.54
C VAL A 470 23.37 9.39 4.90
N MET A 471 23.66 9.05 6.16
CA MET A 471 23.80 7.64 6.55
C MET A 471 22.45 6.90 6.58
N PHE A 472 21.40 7.54 7.08
CA PHE A 472 20.10 6.90 7.30
C PHE A 472 19.14 7.06 6.12
N GLY A 473 19.44 7.90 5.14
CA GLY A 473 18.58 8.16 3.98
C GLY A 473 18.10 6.88 3.31
N PRO A 474 19.00 5.98 2.88
CA PRO A 474 18.65 4.74 2.20
C PRO A 474 18.28 3.57 3.13
N LEU A 475 18.15 3.79 4.44
CA LEU A 475 17.97 2.73 5.44
C LEU A 475 16.75 1.84 5.17
N SER A 476 15.69 2.40 4.59
CA SER A 476 14.47 1.69 4.22
C SER A 476 14.66 0.60 3.16
N LEU A 477 15.79 0.55 2.43
CA LEU A 477 16.10 -0.59 1.57
C LEU A 477 16.03 -1.92 2.35
N LEU A 478 16.42 -1.90 3.63
CA LEU A 478 16.35 -3.07 4.50
C LEU A 478 14.90 -3.50 4.77
N LEU A 479 13.96 -2.55 4.88
CA LEU A 479 12.54 -2.85 5.00
C LEU A 479 11.93 -3.32 3.68
N LEU A 480 12.31 -2.68 2.58
CA LEU A 480 11.79 -2.98 1.25
C LEU A 480 12.18 -4.39 0.78
N PHE A 481 13.38 -4.84 1.14
CA PHE A 481 13.86 -6.19 0.89
C PHE A 481 13.49 -7.20 1.98
N HIS A 482 12.76 -6.81 3.01
CA HIS A 482 12.34 -7.75 4.05
C HIS A 482 11.32 -8.77 3.51
N ALA A 483 11.47 -10.05 3.84
CA ALA A 483 10.68 -11.15 3.28
C ALA A 483 9.18 -11.05 3.61
N GLU A 484 8.84 -10.48 4.77
CA GLU A 484 7.45 -10.18 5.15
C GLU A 484 6.84 -9.06 4.31
N HIS A 485 7.65 -8.25 3.60
CA HIS A 485 7.11 -7.32 2.63
C HIS A 485 6.59 -8.08 1.41
N VAL A 486 5.29 -7.97 1.15
CA VAL A 486 4.61 -8.68 0.05
C VAL A 486 5.21 -8.34 -1.33
N ALA A 487 5.87 -7.18 -1.47
CA ALA A 487 6.54 -6.78 -2.72
C ALA A 487 8.03 -7.10 -2.78
N SER A 488 8.64 -7.64 -1.73
CA SER A 488 10.11 -7.74 -1.59
C SER A 488 10.79 -8.35 -2.81
N LYS A 489 10.31 -9.50 -3.29
CA LYS A 489 10.86 -10.18 -4.49
C LYS A 489 10.78 -9.33 -5.75
N ARG A 490 9.70 -8.56 -5.92
CA ARG A 490 9.51 -7.67 -7.07
C ARG A 490 10.40 -6.45 -6.98
N ILE A 491 10.48 -5.84 -5.80
CA ILE A 491 11.39 -4.72 -5.58
C ILE A 491 12.83 -5.17 -5.82
N TYR A 492 13.20 -6.39 -5.39
CA TYR A 492 14.51 -6.96 -5.70
C TYR A 492 14.71 -7.30 -7.18
N SER A 493 13.65 -7.74 -7.87
CA SER A 493 13.69 -7.92 -9.32
C SER A 493 13.89 -6.59 -10.03
N ALA A 494 13.16 -5.53 -9.66
CA ALA A 494 13.31 -4.17 -10.18
C ALA A 494 14.72 -3.62 -9.91
N TRP A 495 15.24 -3.82 -8.69
CA TRP A 495 16.63 -3.51 -8.33
C TRP A 495 17.63 -4.18 -9.27
N SER A 496 17.51 -5.49 -9.46
CA SER A 496 18.43 -6.28 -10.29
C SER A 496 18.39 -5.94 -11.79
N HIS A 497 17.31 -5.32 -12.28
CA HIS A 497 17.15 -4.94 -13.68
C HIS A 497 17.23 -3.42 -13.91
N SER A 498 17.49 -2.63 -12.86
CA SER A 498 17.68 -1.19 -13.00
C SER A 498 19.10 -0.90 -13.49
N ASP A 499 19.23 0.06 -14.39
CA ASP A 499 20.54 0.49 -14.92
C ASP A 499 21.34 1.30 -13.89
N ASP A 500 20.64 2.02 -13.01
CA ASP A 500 21.21 2.87 -11.97
C ASP A 500 20.25 3.04 -10.78
N PHE A 501 20.76 3.63 -9.71
CA PHE A 501 20.02 3.87 -8.47
C PHE A 501 18.86 4.86 -8.61
N ASP A 502 18.93 5.86 -9.51
CA ASP A 502 17.82 6.81 -9.70
C ASP A 502 16.66 6.14 -10.43
N ARG A 503 16.95 5.33 -11.45
CA ARG A 503 15.96 4.52 -12.16
C ARG A 503 15.25 3.59 -11.21
N PHE A 504 15.98 2.95 -10.30
CA PHE A 504 15.38 2.15 -9.24
C PHE A 504 14.46 2.98 -8.33
N ILE A 505 14.90 4.15 -7.86
CA ILE A 505 14.06 5.04 -7.02
C ILE A 505 12.82 5.53 -7.78
N GLN A 506 12.95 5.87 -9.06
CA GLN A 506 11.81 6.26 -9.91
C GLN A 506 10.81 5.12 -10.08
N GLN A 507 11.28 3.89 -10.28
CA GLN A 507 10.43 2.71 -10.33
C GLN A 507 9.74 2.45 -8.98
N LEU A 508 10.44 2.64 -7.86
CA LEU A 508 9.85 2.55 -6.51
C LEU A 508 8.67 3.50 -6.32
N ASP A 509 8.82 4.76 -6.72
CA ASP A 509 7.72 5.74 -6.63
C ASP A 509 6.61 5.45 -7.63
N ALA A 510 6.94 5.13 -8.89
CA ALA A 510 5.95 4.91 -9.93
C ALA A 510 5.09 3.67 -9.66
N GLU A 511 5.72 2.53 -9.37
CA GLU A 511 5.04 1.23 -9.25
C GLU A 511 4.50 0.96 -7.84
N PHE A 512 5.24 1.37 -6.79
CA PHE A 512 4.90 1.04 -5.40
C PHE A 512 4.42 2.26 -4.61
N ASN A 513 4.54 3.47 -5.17
CA ASN A 513 4.23 4.74 -4.49
C ASN A 513 5.04 4.91 -3.19
N VAL A 514 6.22 4.29 -3.13
CA VAL A 514 7.12 4.29 -1.96
C VAL A 514 8.16 5.37 -2.15
N CYS A 515 8.23 6.31 -1.20
CA CYS A 515 9.43 7.14 -1.10
C CYS A 515 10.48 6.43 -0.24
N LEU A 516 11.63 6.13 -0.84
CA LEU A 516 12.76 5.53 -0.14
C LEU A 516 13.15 6.31 1.13
N TYR A 517 13.45 7.60 0.99
CA TYR A 517 13.92 8.43 2.11
C TYR A 517 12.85 8.60 3.20
N GLY A 518 11.61 8.85 2.80
CA GLY A 518 10.48 8.95 3.73
C GLY A 518 10.23 7.63 4.48
N ALA A 519 10.44 6.48 3.83
CA ALA A 519 10.26 5.18 4.47
C ALA A 519 11.32 4.93 5.56
N SER A 520 12.51 5.51 5.43
CA SER A 520 13.55 5.39 6.46
C SER A 520 13.12 6.02 7.78
N SER A 521 12.27 7.05 7.74
CA SER A 521 11.72 7.67 8.95
C SER A 521 10.91 6.70 9.82
N LEU A 522 10.32 5.64 9.26
CA LEU A 522 9.57 4.64 10.02
C LEU A 522 10.46 3.90 11.02
N LEU A 523 11.63 3.44 10.56
CA LEU A 523 12.63 2.81 11.42
C LEU A 523 13.17 3.79 12.47
N LEU A 524 13.52 5.00 12.04
CA LEU A 524 14.13 6.00 12.91
C LEU A 524 13.17 6.46 14.03
N ILE A 525 11.89 6.65 13.71
CA ILE A 525 10.86 6.99 14.70
C ILE A 525 10.67 5.84 15.70
N ASN A 526 10.58 4.59 15.21
CA ASN A 526 10.46 3.42 16.08
C ASN A 526 11.65 3.31 17.07
N TRP A 527 12.82 3.78 16.67
CA TRP A 527 14.03 3.77 17.50
C TRP A 527 14.31 5.08 18.25
N GLY A 528 13.40 6.05 18.19
CA GLY A 528 13.48 7.29 18.98
C GLY A 528 14.49 8.34 18.47
N ILE A 529 14.81 8.33 17.18
CA ILE A 529 15.69 9.32 16.53
C ILE A 529 14.88 10.59 16.17
N THR A 530 15.55 11.76 16.20
CA THR A 530 14.95 13.10 16.28
C THR A 530 14.03 13.50 15.12
N SER A 531 13.15 14.48 15.36
CA SER A 531 12.19 14.99 14.38
C SER A 531 12.81 15.73 13.20
N GLU A 532 13.97 16.37 13.39
CA GLU A 532 14.61 17.19 12.35
C GLU A 532 15.20 16.33 11.23
N VAL A 533 15.86 15.22 11.57
CA VAL A 533 16.32 14.21 10.59
C VAL A 533 15.15 13.71 9.75
N ASN A 534 14.04 13.36 10.41
CA ASN A 534 12.84 12.87 9.73
C ASN A 534 12.26 13.92 8.77
N GLN A 535 12.22 15.19 9.15
CA GLN A 535 11.76 16.27 8.26
C GLN A 535 12.64 16.37 7.00
N MET A 536 13.96 16.33 7.16
CA MET A 536 14.90 16.38 6.02
C MET A 536 14.77 15.16 5.11
N LEU A 537 14.58 13.96 5.68
CA LEU A 537 14.33 12.74 4.90
C LEU A 537 13.09 12.86 4.00
N TRP A 538 12.02 13.44 4.51
CA TRP A 538 10.81 13.70 3.71
C TRP A 538 11.02 14.79 2.65
N GLN A 539 11.93 15.73 2.87
CA GLN A 539 12.30 16.72 1.85
C GLN A 539 13.11 16.11 0.70
N LEU A 540 13.95 15.10 0.97
CA LEU A 540 14.67 14.36 -0.07
C LEU A 540 13.72 13.67 -1.07
N CYS A 541 12.54 13.21 -0.61
CA CYS A 541 11.51 12.64 -1.49
C CYS A 541 11.00 13.62 -2.55
N ARG A 542 11.00 14.92 -2.25
CA ARG A 542 10.45 15.96 -3.12
C ARG A 542 11.49 16.50 -4.11
N GLY A 543 12.69 15.91 -4.14
CA GLY A 543 13.79 16.36 -4.99
C GLY A 543 14.17 17.82 -4.74
N GLY A 544 14.02 18.31 -3.50
CA GLY A 544 13.94 19.73 -3.17
C GLY A 544 15.05 20.60 -3.79
N GLU A 545 14.69 21.86 -4.09
CA GLU A 545 15.58 22.88 -4.70
C GLU A 545 16.80 23.27 -3.85
N SER A 546 16.88 22.76 -2.62
CA SER A 546 18.01 23.00 -1.72
C SER A 546 19.27 22.30 -2.22
N GLN A 547 20.34 23.08 -2.40
CA GLN A 547 21.67 22.59 -2.79
C GLN A 547 22.18 21.47 -1.88
N VAL A 548 21.89 21.54 -0.58
CA VAL A 548 22.25 20.51 0.41
C VAL A 548 21.61 19.17 0.05
N LEU A 549 20.31 19.17 -0.25
CA LEU A 549 19.57 17.95 -0.54
C LEU A 549 20.08 17.31 -1.83
N GLN A 550 20.36 18.11 -2.86
CA GLN A 550 20.93 17.62 -4.12
C GLN A 550 22.30 16.97 -3.91
N ARG A 551 23.15 17.53 -3.04
CA ARG A 551 24.45 16.93 -2.70
C ARG A 551 24.31 15.61 -1.97
N ILE A 552 23.33 15.48 -1.08
CA ILE A 552 23.03 14.23 -0.38
C ILE A 552 22.58 13.16 -1.40
N LEU A 553 21.62 13.50 -2.27
CA LEU A 553 21.14 12.61 -3.33
C LEU A 553 22.27 12.19 -4.28
N PHE A 554 23.15 13.12 -4.63
CA PHE A 554 24.33 12.87 -5.44
C PHE A 554 25.27 11.85 -4.79
N CYS A 555 25.57 11.99 -3.49
CA CYS A 555 26.41 11.03 -2.77
C CYS A 555 25.78 9.64 -2.62
N HIS A 556 24.45 9.55 -2.48
CA HIS A 556 23.75 8.27 -2.53
C HIS A 556 23.88 7.61 -3.90
N ARG A 557 23.48 8.33 -4.96
CA ARG A 557 23.57 7.85 -6.34
C ARG A 557 24.95 7.31 -6.65
N LEU A 558 25.98 8.09 -6.36
CA LEU A 558 27.35 7.70 -6.65
C LEU A 558 27.76 6.42 -5.91
N ALA A 559 27.49 6.35 -4.60
CA ALA A 559 27.87 5.21 -3.79
C ALA A 559 27.15 3.93 -4.24
N PHE A 560 25.84 4.00 -4.41
CA PHE A 560 25.03 2.84 -4.82
C PHE A 560 25.38 2.40 -6.25
N ASN A 561 25.56 3.33 -7.18
CA ASN A 561 26.00 3.03 -8.54
C ASN A 561 27.36 2.32 -8.55
N SER A 562 28.35 2.85 -7.83
CA SER A 562 29.69 2.27 -7.77
C SER A 562 29.73 0.84 -7.21
N LEU A 563 28.80 0.49 -6.32
CA LEU A 563 28.79 -0.81 -5.66
C LEU A 563 27.81 -1.81 -6.29
N PHE A 564 26.74 -1.37 -6.94
CA PHE A 564 25.67 -2.26 -7.40
C PHE A 564 25.39 -2.23 -8.89
N PHE A 565 25.72 -1.13 -9.59
CA PHE A 565 25.28 -0.90 -10.96
C PHE A 565 26.49 -0.71 -11.90
N GLU A 566 27.04 -1.82 -12.40
CA GLU A 566 28.30 -1.84 -13.17
C GLU A 566 28.27 -1.04 -14.49
N ASN A 567 27.08 -0.81 -15.06
CA ASN A 567 26.90 -0.10 -16.34
C ASN A 567 26.52 1.38 -16.20
N SER A 568 26.48 1.93 -14.99
CA SER A 568 26.10 3.33 -14.80
C SER A 568 27.20 4.25 -15.32
N HIS A 569 26.94 5.00 -16.39
CA HIS A 569 27.85 6.06 -16.84
C HIS A 569 27.80 7.22 -15.85
N PHE A 570 28.98 7.69 -15.43
CA PHE A 570 29.11 8.92 -14.65
C PHE A 570 28.92 10.12 -15.58
N ASP A 571 27.66 10.44 -15.88
CA ASP A 571 27.32 11.76 -16.37
C ASP A 571 27.27 12.66 -15.14
N GLY A 572 28.29 13.52 -14.96
CA GLY A 572 28.27 14.54 -13.90
C GLY A 572 26.94 15.31 -13.88
N PHE A 573 26.62 15.98 -12.76
CA PHE A 573 25.34 16.69 -12.50
C PHE A 573 24.45 16.85 -13.75
N ALA A 574 23.34 16.13 -13.79
CA ALA A 574 22.36 16.21 -14.88
C ALA A 574 22.02 17.68 -15.20
N GLU A 575 21.83 18.00 -16.48
CA GLU A 575 21.51 19.35 -16.96
C GLU A 575 20.40 19.98 -16.10
N GLY A 576 20.73 21.05 -15.37
CA GLY A 576 19.81 21.77 -14.50
C GLY A 576 20.15 21.81 -13.00
N GLN A 577 21.24 21.19 -12.54
CA GLN A 577 21.67 21.25 -11.12
C GLN A 577 22.98 22.04 -10.93
N ASP A 578 22.98 22.92 -9.92
CA ASP A 578 24.00 23.95 -9.69
C ASP A 578 25.42 23.42 -9.37
N LYS A 579 26.39 24.00 -10.10
CA LYS A 579 27.86 23.84 -10.10
C LYS A 579 28.42 22.40 -10.25
N PRO A 580 29.07 22.09 -11.39
CA PRO A 580 29.81 20.84 -11.54
C PRO A 580 30.94 20.72 -10.50
N LEU A 581 31.27 19.48 -10.12
CA LEU A 581 32.40 19.19 -9.24
C LEU A 581 33.67 19.85 -9.79
N THR A 582 34.46 20.45 -8.91
CA THR A 582 35.80 20.95 -9.29
C THR A 582 36.71 19.78 -9.70
N PRO A 583 37.73 20.00 -10.54
CA PRO A 583 38.69 18.94 -10.89
C PRO A 583 39.35 18.28 -9.67
N MET A 584 39.56 19.05 -8.59
CA MET A 584 40.07 18.54 -7.32
C MET A 584 39.05 17.61 -6.64
N GLN A 585 37.77 17.99 -6.58
CA GLN A 585 36.71 17.14 -6.04
C GLN A 585 36.54 15.85 -6.85
N ILE A 586 36.66 15.91 -8.18
CA ILE A 586 36.61 14.72 -9.05
C ILE A 586 37.76 13.76 -8.70
N SER A 587 38.99 14.27 -8.54
CA SER A 587 40.15 13.45 -8.16
C SER A 587 39.99 12.82 -6.77
N ILE A 588 39.50 13.58 -5.78
CA ILE A 588 39.21 13.08 -4.43
C ILE A 588 38.15 11.98 -4.48
N MET A 589 37.08 12.20 -5.22
CA MET A 589 35.98 11.26 -5.41
C MET A 589 36.47 9.95 -6.02
N GLN A 590 37.19 10.00 -7.15
CA GLN A 590 37.75 8.83 -7.82
C GLN A 590 38.69 8.04 -6.89
N SER A 591 39.63 8.73 -6.24
CA SER A 591 40.56 8.10 -5.29
C SER A 591 39.85 7.48 -4.08
N LEU A 592 38.71 8.04 -3.65
CA LEU A 592 37.95 7.50 -2.52
C LEU A 592 37.17 6.25 -2.94
N ILE A 593 36.54 6.25 -4.11
CA ILE A 593 35.83 5.08 -4.65
C ILE A 593 36.82 3.93 -4.92
N GLU A 594 37.98 4.20 -5.52
CA GLU A 594 39.00 3.17 -5.79
C GLU A 594 39.58 2.54 -4.54
N ARG A 595 39.63 3.28 -3.42
CA ARG A 595 40.12 2.78 -2.13
C ARG A 595 39.07 2.05 -1.31
N TRP A 596 37.79 2.27 -1.61
CA TRP A 596 36.66 1.67 -0.89
C TRP A 596 36.46 0.23 -1.33
#